data_AF-A0A2G5LC35-F1
#
_entry.id   AF-A0A2G5LC35-F1
#
_cell.length_a   1.000
_cell.length_b   1.000
_cell.length_c   1.000
_cell.angle_alpha   90.00
_cell.angle_beta   90.00
_cell.angle_gamma   90.00
#
_symmetry.space_group_name_H-M   'P 1'
#
loop_
_entity.id
_entity.type
_entity.pdbx_description
1 polymer ?
#
loop_
_entity_poly.entity_id
_entity_poly.type
_entity_poly.pdbx_seq_one_letter_code
_entity_poly.pdbx_strand_id
1 'polypeptide(L)'
;MTHKTHKFWLKVTAISIITYAVLFFLGTVHQTDKAIEVVLDISSWPIDELQNYDAKSTVFLSALLGGILFGWGILIWFLSSKIYDIAPEQTRKIVLISLVCWFVIDGLGSIFSGNSNNVIANIFLILVLVGPLWTPVKE
;
A
#
# COMPACT_ATOMS: atom_id res chain seq x y z
N MET A 1 14.08 -11.04 14.85
CA MET A 1 13.15 -12.07 14.31
C MET A 1 13.95 -13.17 13.61
N THR A 2 13.34 -14.30 13.21
CA THR A 2 14.02 -15.24 12.30
C THR A 2 14.03 -14.70 10.86
N HIS A 3 15.03 -15.06 10.06
CA HIS A 3 15.10 -14.73 8.63
C HIS A 3 13.86 -15.20 7.87
N LYS A 4 13.33 -16.38 8.21
CA LYS A 4 12.13 -16.95 7.59
C LYS A 4 10.91 -16.05 7.80
N THR A 5 10.74 -15.53 9.02
CA THR A 5 9.63 -14.64 9.35
C THR A 5 9.70 -13.32 8.58
N HIS A 6 10.88 -12.69 8.49
CA HIS A 6 11.05 -11.45 7.74
C HIS A 6 10.82 -11.65 6.24
N LYS A 7 11.44 -12.68 5.63
CA LYS A 7 11.26 -12.97 4.21
C LYS A 7 9.81 -13.27 3.86
N PHE A 8 9.12 -14.03 4.72
CA PHE A 8 7.68 -14.27 4.59
C PHE A 8 6.89 -12.96 4.65
N TRP A 9 7.18 -12.11 5.64
CA TRP A 9 6.43 -10.88 5.79
C TRP A 9 6.66 -9.89 4.66
N LEU A 10 7.88 -9.78 4.13
CA LEU A 10 8.14 -8.97 2.93
C LEU A 10 7.28 -9.41 1.73
N LYS A 11 6.98 -10.71 1.60
CA LYS A 11 6.05 -11.20 0.57
C LYS A 11 4.61 -10.85 0.89
N VAL A 12 4.19 -10.91 2.16
CA VAL A 12 2.88 -10.44 2.59
C VAL A 12 2.72 -8.95 2.24
N THR A 13 3.70 -8.11 2.61
CA THR A 13 3.75 -6.68 2.26
C THR A 13 3.61 -6.47 0.75
N ALA A 14 4.41 -7.17 -0.06
CA ALA A 14 4.37 -7.07 -1.52
C ALA A 14 3.00 -7.45 -2.09
N ILE A 15 2.45 -8.59 -1.67
CA ILE A 15 1.15 -9.07 -2.15
C ILE A 15 0.05 -8.09 -1.76
N SER A 16 0.02 -7.61 -0.52
CA SER A 16 -0.98 -6.65 -0.06
C SER A 16 -0.96 -5.37 -0.91
N ILE A 17 0.22 -4.82 -1.18
CA ILE A 17 0.38 -3.62 -2.03
C ILE A 17 -0.09 -3.92 -3.47
N ILE A 18 0.28 -5.08 -4.03
CA ILE A 18 -0.17 -5.50 -5.37
C ILE A 18 -1.70 -5.64 -5.42
N THR A 19 -2.33 -6.16 -4.36
CA THR A 19 -3.79 -6.27 -4.29
C THR A 19 -4.46 -4.89 -4.37
N TYR A 20 -3.99 -3.92 -3.57
CA TYR A 20 -4.48 -2.54 -3.67
C TYR A 20 -4.23 -1.94 -5.06
N ALA A 21 -3.05 -2.21 -5.64
CA ALA A 21 -2.72 -1.74 -6.98
C ALA A 21 -3.70 -2.25 -8.05
N VAL A 22 -4.07 -3.54 -7.97
CA VAL A 22 -5.06 -4.14 -8.86
C VAL A 22 -6.44 -3.53 -8.64
N LEU A 23 -6.85 -3.26 -7.40
CA LEU A 23 -8.13 -2.58 -7.12
C LEU A 23 -8.16 -1.18 -7.76
N PHE A 24 -7.12 -0.37 -7.59
CA PHE A 24 -7.01 0.94 -8.26
C PHE A 24 -7.01 0.82 -9.79
N PHE A 25 -6.36 -0.19 -10.35
CA PHE A 25 -6.42 -0.45 -11.79
C PHE A 25 -7.83 -0.83 -12.25
N LEU A 26 -8.55 -1.68 -11.51
CA LEU A 26 -9.94 -2.03 -11.82
C LEU A 26 -10.88 -0.82 -11.75
N GLY A 27 -10.54 0.20 -10.97
CA GLY A 27 -11.16 1.53 -11.00
C GLY A 27 -11.16 2.22 -12.36
N THR A 28 -10.30 1.79 -13.28
CA THR A 28 -10.19 2.38 -14.62
C THR A 28 -11.15 1.76 -15.62
N VAL A 29 -11.78 0.64 -15.24
CA VAL A 29 -12.72 -0.11 -16.05
C VAL A 29 -14.11 0.12 -15.47
N HIS A 30 -14.97 0.77 -16.23
CA HIS A 30 -16.30 1.20 -15.76
C HIS A 30 -17.19 0.04 -15.25
N GLN A 31 -16.94 -1.20 -15.68
CA GLN A 31 -17.68 -2.37 -15.16
C GLN A 31 -17.23 -2.81 -13.76
N THR A 32 -16.09 -2.31 -13.28
CA THR A 32 -15.44 -2.74 -12.02
C THR A 32 -15.07 -1.60 -11.09
N ASP A 33 -15.44 -0.36 -11.42
CA ASP A 33 -15.17 0.85 -10.63
C ASP A 33 -15.77 0.80 -9.23
N LYS A 34 -16.97 0.24 -9.07
CA LYS A 34 -17.65 0.08 -7.78
C LYS A 34 -16.79 -0.61 -6.72
N ALA A 35 -15.93 -1.53 -7.11
CA ALA A 35 -15.08 -2.25 -6.16
C ALA A 35 -14.09 -1.31 -5.46
N ILE A 36 -13.47 -0.38 -6.19
CA ILE A 36 -12.54 0.60 -5.61
C ILE A 36 -13.28 1.78 -5.01
N GLU A 37 -14.44 2.15 -5.56
CA GLU A 37 -15.30 3.20 -5.03
C GLU A 37 -15.71 2.90 -3.59
N VAL A 38 -16.20 1.68 -3.32
CA VAL A 38 -16.53 1.22 -1.96
C VAL A 38 -15.31 1.24 -1.05
N VAL A 39 -14.14 0.83 -1.53
CA VAL A 39 -12.91 0.86 -0.72
C VAL A 39 -12.53 2.28 -0.35
N LEU A 40 -12.63 3.22 -1.29
CA LEU A 40 -12.33 4.64 -1.04
C LEU A 40 -13.35 5.28 -0.11
N ASP A 41 -14.62 4.92 -0.24
CA ASP A 41 -15.71 5.40 0.61
C ASP A 41 -15.56 4.92 2.07
N ILE A 42 -15.14 3.66 2.25
CA ILE A 42 -14.74 3.14 3.57
C ILE A 42 -13.56 3.93 4.13
N SER A 43 -12.58 4.27 3.30
CA SER A 43 -11.37 4.99 3.71
C SER A 43 -11.64 6.48 4.02
N SER A 44 -12.56 7.13 3.30
CA SER A 44 -12.90 8.53 3.50
C SER A 44 -13.87 8.73 4.67
N TRP A 45 -14.78 7.78 4.91
CA TRP A 45 -15.80 7.69 5.97
C TRP A 45 -16.57 9.00 6.27
N PRO A 46 -17.91 9.00 6.33
CA PRO A 46 -18.82 7.85 6.26
C PRO A 46 -18.93 7.26 4.85
N ILE A 47 -19.49 6.04 4.76
CA ILE A 47 -19.84 5.42 3.48
C ILE A 47 -21.06 6.17 2.93
N ASP A 48 -20.84 7.12 2.02
CA ASP A 48 -21.85 8.05 1.54
C ASP A 48 -21.94 8.15 0.00
N GLU A 49 -21.18 7.30 -0.72
CA GLU A 49 -21.13 7.23 -2.18
C GLU A 49 -20.71 8.55 -2.87
N LEU A 50 -19.98 9.43 -2.16
CA LEU A 50 -19.51 10.70 -2.74
C LEU A 50 -18.25 10.55 -3.61
N GLN A 51 -17.67 9.36 -3.72
CA GLN A 51 -16.48 9.10 -4.53
C GLN A 51 -16.82 9.09 -6.03
N ASN A 52 -16.43 10.15 -6.75
CA ASN A 52 -16.83 10.32 -8.14
C ASN A 52 -15.88 9.63 -9.13
N TYR A 53 -16.20 8.40 -9.55
CA TYR A 53 -15.51 7.67 -10.62
C TYR A 53 -16.00 7.99 -12.04
N ASP A 54 -17.04 8.80 -12.21
CA ASP A 54 -17.42 9.36 -13.52
C ASP A 54 -16.44 10.46 -13.99
N ALA A 55 -15.77 11.11 -13.03
CA ALA A 55 -14.78 12.12 -13.32
C ALA A 55 -13.51 11.50 -13.91
N LYS A 56 -13.17 11.90 -15.15
CA LYS A 56 -11.95 11.43 -15.85
C LYS A 56 -10.67 11.64 -15.06
N SER A 57 -10.60 12.68 -14.23
CA SER A 57 -9.46 12.94 -13.34
C SER A 57 -9.31 11.87 -12.27
N THR A 58 -10.41 11.40 -11.68
CA THR A 58 -10.41 10.32 -10.67
C THR A 58 -9.93 9.02 -11.31
N VAL A 59 -10.49 8.66 -12.48
CA VAL A 59 -10.07 7.49 -13.26
C VAL A 59 -8.58 7.54 -13.61
N PHE A 60 -8.10 8.70 -14.06
CA PHE A 60 -6.69 8.88 -14.39
C PHE A 60 -5.77 8.76 -13.17
N LEU A 61 -6.14 9.35 -12.03
CA LEU A 61 -5.40 9.20 -10.79
C LEU A 61 -5.43 7.75 -10.28
N SER A 62 -6.54 7.05 -10.44
CA SER A 62 -6.66 5.62 -10.11
C SER A 62 -5.71 4.76 -10.96
N ALA A 63 -5.62 5.03 -12.27
CA ALA A 63 -4.64 4.37 -13.14
C ALA A 63 -3.20 4.62 -12.69
N LEU A 64 -2.88 5.87 -12.34
CA LEU A 64 -1.55 6.27 -11.88
C LEU A 64 -1.18 5.60 -10.56
N LEU A 65 -2.08 5.60 -9.58
CA LEU A 65 -1.89 4.93 -8.29
C LEU A 65 -1.75 3.42 -8.47
N GLY A 66 -2.60 2.80 -9.29
CA GLY A 66 -2.50 1.38 -9.62
C GLY A 66 -1.15 1.01 -10.22
N GLY A 67 -0.67 1.76 -11.20
CA GLY A 67 0.64 1.53 -11.81
C GLY A 67 1.82 1.67 -10.83
N ILE A 68 1.84 2.75 -10.04
CA ILE A 68 2.91 3.02 -9.07
C ILE A 68 2.93 1.95 -7.98
N LEU A 69 1.78 1.62 -7.40
CA LEU A 69 1.67 0.62 -6.34
C LEU A 69 2.05 -0.78 -6.85
N PHE A 70 1.64 -1.14 -8.07
CA PHE A 70 2.00 -2.44 -8.66
C PHE A 70 3.52 -2.55 -8.81
N GLY A 71 4.15 -1.51 -9.38
CA GLY A 71 5.61 -1.43 -9.49
C GLY A 71 6.32 -1.53 -8.12
N TRP A 72 5.81 -0.82 -7.11
CA TRP A 72 6.35 -0.86 -5.75
C TRP A 72 6.23 -2.24 -5.11
N GLY A 73 5.08 -2.90 -5.24
CA GLY A 73 4.89 -4.26 -4.75
C GLY A 73 5.80 -5.29 -5.42
N ILE A 74 5.98 -5.19 -6.75
CA ILE A 74 6.92 -6.03 -7.50
C ILE A 74 8.37 -5.77 -7.07
N LEU A 75 8.75 -4.51 -6.83
CA LEU A 75 10.07 -4.17 -6.29
C LEU A 75 10.32 -4.85 -4.94
N ILE A 76 9.35 -4.76 -4.01
CA ILE A 76 9.45 -5.43 -2.69
C ILE A 76 9.52 -6.95 -2.86
N TRP A 77 8.76 -7.52 -3.80
CA TRP A 77 8.81 -8.95 -4.09
C TRP A 77 10.21 -9.41 -4.52
N PHE A 78 10.86 -8.66 -5.42
CA PHE A 78 12.23 -8.97 -5.85
C PHE A 78 13.26 -8.72 -4.75
N LEU A 79 13.11 -7.67 -3.93
CA LEU A 79 13.93 -7.46 -2.75
C LEU A 79 13.86 -8.67 -1.81
N SER A 80 12.64 -9.15 -1.51
CA SER A 80 12.43 -10.36 -0.71
C SER A 80 13.02 -11.61 -1.34
N SER A 81 12.86 -11.79 -2.65
CA SER A 81 13.16 -13.07 -3.31
C SER A 81 14.59 -13.20 -3.81
N LYS A 82 15.27 -12.08 -4.11
CA LYS A 82 16.60 -12.07 -4.75
C LYS A 82 17.68 -11.41 -3.90
N ILE A 83 17.33 -10.38 -3.11
CA ILE A 83 18.30 -9.57 -2.40
C ILE A 83 18.37 -9.93 -0.91
N TYR A 84 17.27 -10.37 -0.33
CA TYR A 84 17.19 -10.64 1.11
C TYR A 84 18.26 -11.61 1.62
N ASP A 85 18.56 -12.68 0.88
CA ASP A 85 19.55 -13.66 1.32
C ASP A 85 21.00 -13.13 1.27
N ILE A 86 21.24 -12.05 0.53
CA ILE A 86 22.54 -11.37 0.41
C ILE A 86 22.67 -10.28 1.48
N ALA A 87 21.59 -9.49 1.68
CA ALA A 87 21.59 -8.30 2.52
C ALA A 87 20.25 -8.17 3.29
N PRO A 88 20.01 -9.03 4.31
CA PRO A 88 18.71 -9.16 4.96
C PRO A 88 18.31 -7.91 5.73
N GLU A 89 19.23 -7.35 6.51
CA GLU A 89 18.97 -6.17 7.34
C GLU A 89 18.82 -4.90 6.49
N GLN A 90 19.61 -4.75 5.43
CA GLN A 90 19.49 -3.65 4.48
C GLN A 90 18.15 -3.74 3.74
N THR A 91 17.76 -4.93 3.29
CA THR A 91 16.45 -5.16 2.66
C THR A 91 15.30 -4.79 3.60
N ARG A 92 15.36 -5.24 4.86
CA ARG A 92 14.38 -4.87 5.90
C ARG A 92 14.28 -3.35 6.06
N LYS A 93 15.41 -2.66 6.23
CA LYS A 93 15.46 -1.20 6.43
C LYS A 93 14.91 -0.44 5.23
N ILE A 94 15.29 -0.82 4.01
CA ILE A 94 14.81 -0.19 2.78
C ILE A 94 13.28 -0.25 2.71
N VAL A 95 12.70 -1.44 2.91
CA VAL A 95 11.25 -1.62 2.85
C VAL A 95 10.54 -0.91 4.01
N LEU A 96 11.08 -0.99 5.22
CA LEU A 96 10.52 -0.28 6.39
C LEU A 96 10.48 1.23 6.18
N ILE A 97 11.61 1.83 5.77
CA ILE A 97 11.69 3.28 5.54
C ILE A 97 10.75 3.68 4.40
N SER A 98 10.68 2.90 3.32
CA SER A 98 9.75 3.12 2.21
C SER A 98 8.28 3.16 2.69
N LEU A 99 7.88 2.22 3.55
CA LEU A 99 6.52 2.16 4.11
C LEU A 99 6.22 3.36 5.02
N VAL A 100 7.18 3.75 5.87
CA VAL A 100 7.04 4.91 6.75
C VAL A 100 6.93 6.20 5.95
N CYS A 101 7.75 6.37 4.90
CA CYS A 101 7.66 7.54 4.02
C CYS A 101 6.31 7.61 3.30
N TRP A 102 5.81 6.48 2.78
CA TRP A 102 4.46 6.43 2.19
C TRP A 102 3.40 6.86 3.21
N PHE A 103 3.39 6.28 4.41
CA PHE A 103 2.40 6.59 5.44
C PHE A 103 2.39 8.07 5.83
N VAL A 104 3.57 8.69 5.97
CA VAL A 104 3.67 10.11 6.33
C VAL A 104 3.15 10.99 5.20
N ILE A 105 3.60 10.77 3.95
CA ILE A 105 3.22 11.62 2.82
C ILE A 105 1.74 11.45 2.48
N ASP A 106 1.24 10.21 2.43
CA ASP A 106 -0.15 9.90 2.15
C ASP A 106 -1.09 10.38 3.26
N GLY A 107 -0.66 10.25 4.52
CA GLY A 107 -1.41 10.75 5.68
C GLY A 107 -1.55 12.28 5.67
N LEU A 108 -0.48 13.01 5.35
CA LEU A 108 -0.54 14.46 5.18
C LEU A 108 -1.45 14.86 4.01
N GLY A 109 -1.35 14.18 2.86
CA GLY A 109 -2.24 14.40 1.72
C GLY A 109 -3.70 14.14 2.05
N SER A 110 -3.97 13.11 2.85
CA SER A 110 -5.32 12.78 3.33
C SER A 110 -5.89 13.89 4.21
N ILE A 111 -5.10 14.44 5.13
CA ILE A 111 -5.54 15.55 5.98
C ILE A 111 -5.83 16.80 5.13
N PHE A 112 -4.92 17.16 4.22
CA PHE A 112 -5.07 18.37 3.39
C PHE A 112 -6.21 18.28 2.38
N SER A 113 -6.62 17.08 2.00
CA SER A 113 -7.77 16.84 1.12
C SER A 113 -9.10 16.67 1.86
N GLY A 114 -9.11 16.76 3.19
CA GLY A 114 -10.32 16.58 4.02
C GLY A 114 -10.67 15.13 4.35
N ASN A 115 -9.84 14.15 3.96
CA ASN A 115 -10.02 12.72 4.17
C ASN A 115 -9.26 12.21 5.41
N SER A 116 -9.34 12.93 6.54
CA SER A 116 -8.56 12.60 7.74
C SER A 116 -8.82 11.19 8.29
N ASN A 117 -10.01 10.62 8.04
CA ASN A 117 -10.32 9.24 8.43
C ASN A 117 -9.40 8.21 7.75
N ASN A 118 -8.89 8.51 6.55
CA ASN A 118 -7.94 7.65 5.86
C ASN A 118 -6.63 7.50 6.65
N VAL A 119 -6.25 8.50 7.47
CA VAL A 119 -5.08 8.37 8.35
C VAL A 119 -5.27 7.25 9.36
N ILE A 120 -6.49 7.08 9.88
CA ILE A 120 -6.83 6.01 10.83
C ILE A 120 -6.72 4.65 10.13
N ALA A 121 -7.31 4.51 8.93
CA ALA A 121 -7.18 3.30 8.11
C ALA A 121 -5.70 2.97 7.81
N ASN A 122 -4.92 3.99 7.46
CA ASN A 122 -3.49 3.87 7.18
C ASN A 122 -2.66 3.46 8.39
N ILE A 123 -3.06 3.82 9.62
CA ILE A 123 -2.41 3.34 10.85
C ILE A 123 -2.56 1.82 10.97
N PHE A 124 -3.76 1.28 10.71
CA PHE A 124 -3.95 -0.17 10.69
C PHE A 124 -3.15 -0.82 9.56
N LEU A 125 -3.16 -0.20 8.37
CA LEU A 125 -2.47 -0.73 7.21
C LEU A 125 -0.94 -0.77 7.41
N ILE A 126 -0.32 0.29 7.93
CA ILE A 126 1.13 0.29 8.20
C ILE A 126 1.52 -0.76 9.26
N LEU A 127 0.69 -0.97 10.29
CA LEU A 127 0.95 -2.01 11.29
C LEU A 127 0.97 -3.41 10.66
N VAL A 128 0.04 -3.69 9.74
CA VAL A 128 -0.01 -4.95 8.98
C VAL A 128 1.15 -5.05 7.99
N LEU A 129 1.38 -4.02 7.17
CA LEU A 129 2.41 -4.02 6.14
C LEU A 129 3.81 -4.15 6.73
N VAL A 130 4.08 -3.49 7.86
CA VAL A 130 5.38 -3.55 8.52
C VAL A 130 5.53 -4.83 9.35
N GLY A 131 4.54 -5.19 10.17
CA GLY A 131 4.57 -6.35 11.07
C GLY A 131 5.92 -6.55 11.79
N PRO A 132 6.63 -7.68 11.61
CA PRO A 132 7.88 -8.00 12.28
C PRO A 132 9.09 -7.18 11.80
N LEU A 133 8.95 -6.40 10.72
CA LEU A 133 10.04 -5.62 10.15
C LEU A 133 10.50 -4.48 11.06
N TRP A 134 9.76 -4.12 12.11
CA TRP A 134 10.23 -3.19 13.15
C TRP A 134 11.46 -3.72 13.92
N THR A 135 11.58 -5.04 14.03
CA THR A 135 12.67 -5.67 14.76
C THR A 135 13.83 -6.00 13.83
N PRO A 136 15.09 -5.75 14.24
CA PRO A 136 16.26 -6.18 13.47
C PRO A 136 16.28 -7.69 13.22
N VAL A 137 16.95 -8.07 12.12
CA VAL A 137 17.30 -9.47 11.87
C VAL A 137 18.23 -9.92 13.00
N LYS A 138 17.91 -11.04 13.66
CA LYS A 138 18.84 -11.65 14.63
C LYS A 138 19.78 -12.54 13.82
N GLU A 139 21.07 -12.41 14.05
CA GLU A 139 22.10 -13.33 13.54
C GLU A 139 21.86 -14.77 13.99
#